data_AF-K1SUU2-F1
#
_entry.id   AF-K1SUU2-F1
#
_cell.length_a   1.000
_cell.length_b   1.000
_cell.length_c   1.000
_cell.angle_alpha   90.00
_cell.angle_beta   90.00
_cell.angle_gamma   90.00
#
_symmetry.space_group_name_H-M   'P 1'
#
loop_
_entity.id
_entity.type
_entity.pdbx_description
1 polymer ?
#
loop_
_entity_poly.entity_id
_entity_poly.type
_entity_poly.pdbx_seq_one_letter_code
_entity_poly.pdbx_strand_id
1 'polypeptide(L)'
;SNAVLYAYQSKNLEIINNTIIGSSWGIYLQTCVNTTINQNTIKNQATTGILNFGSAKSIIKNNKITNAVNHGIDIRHGTGPNVTVFNNTIIGSKEGIYLMHSSGHKVYNNTIIKCTLSSITAYGSGNEAIFNNTLSGSRIGIIVGGGYYNVTIGNNNYNLDRLPFPPSFPYYIVQADNKYQDPDKAQGTYYDSAKEPKAVIIVDDI
;
A
#
# COMPACT_ATOMS: atom_id res chain seq x y z
N SER A 1 -14.89 -9.48 15.00
CA SER A 1 -13.76 -9.45 14.06
C SER A 1 -12.90 -10.68 14.32
N ASN A 2 -12.30 -11.29 13.31
CA ASN A 2 -11.27 -12.31 13.54
C ASN A 2 -9.92 -11.68 13.17
N ALA A 3 -9.26 -11.11 14.18
CA ALA A 3 -7.89 -10.63 14.09
C ALA A 3 -7.06 -11.38 15.12
N VAL A 4 -5.78 -11.66 14.82
CA VAL A 4 -4.90 -12.27 15.83
C VAL A 4 -4.58 -11.26 16.93
N LEU A 5 -4.20 -10.03 16.53
CA LEU A 5 -4.02 -8.91 17.45
C LEU A 5 -4.95 -7.79 17.02
N TYR A 6 -5.83 -7.38 17.94
CA TYR A 6 -6.70 -6.22 17.77
C TYR A 6 -6.42 -5.17 18.83
N ALA A 7 -6.24 -3.92 18.41
CA ALA A 7 -6.12 -2.78 19.29
C ALA A 7 -7.12 -1.70 18.88
N TYR A 8 -7.77 -1.10 19.88
CA TYR A 8 -8.83 -0.12 19.70
C TYR A 8 -8.58 1.10 20.59
N GLN A 9 -8.53 2.29 19.99
CA GLN A 9 -8.38 3.57 20.71
C GLN A 9 -7.17 3.65 21.68
N SER A 10 -6.13 2.87 21.41
CA SER A 10 -4.91 2.83 22.23
C SER A 10 -3.89 3.87 21.78
N LYS A 11 -2.96 4.22 22.67
CA LYS A 11 -1.86 5.16 22.39
C LYS A 11 -0.52 4.54 22.75
N ASN A 12 0.54 4.88 22.01
CA ASN A 12 1.92 4.50 22.30
C ASN A 12 2.12 2.97 22.39
N LEU A 13 1.46 2.22 21.51
CA LEU A 13 1.61 0.77 21.48
C LEU A 13 2.90 0.36 20.79
N GLU A 14 3.49 -0.72 21.27
CA GLU A 14 4.63 -1.38 20.65
C GLU A 14 4.26 -2.84 20.37
N ILE A 15 4.25 -3.21 19.10
CA ILE A 15 4.03 -4.56 18.63
C ILE A 15 5.31 -5.01 17.94
N ILE A 16 6.19 -5.69 18.68
CA ILE A 16 7.57 -5.94 18.29
C ILE A 16 7.92 -7.43 18.36
N ASN A 17 8.63 -7.95 17.36
CA ASN A 17 9.19 -9.31 17.35
C ASN A 17 8.17 -10.45 17.52
N ASN A 18 6.94 -10.28 17.04
CA ASN A 18 5.92 -11.32 17.11
C ASN A 18 5.89 -12.20 15.87
N THR A 19 5.45 -13.45 16.04
CA THR A 19 5.03 -14.33 14.94
C THR A 19 3.52 -14.43 14.92
N ILE A 20 2.87 -13.97 13.85
CA ILE A 20 1.42 -13.86 13.72
C ILE A 20 0.98 -14.72 12.53
N ILE A 21 0.08 -15.68 12.77
CA ILE A 21 -0.26 -16.73 11.80
C ILE A 21 -1.78 -16.89 11.71
N GLY A 22 -2.32 -16.93 10.48
CA GLY A 22 -3.74 -17.19 10.27
C GLY A 22 -4.65 -15.99 10.54
N SER A 23 -5.94 -16.29 10.69
CA SER A 23 -7.05 -15.32 10.86
C SER A 23 -7.35 -14.47 9.61
N SER A 24 -8.38 -13.62 9.66
CA SER A 24 -8.67 -12.67 8.59
C SER A 24 -7.62 -11.57 8.59
N TRP A 25 -7.48 -10.88 9.73
CA TRP A 25 -6.49 -9.82 9.93
C TRP A 25 -5.36 -10.30 10.85
N GLY A 26 -4.11 -10.02 10.51
CA GLY A 26 -2.97 -10.31 11.39
C GLY A 26 -2.95 -9.34 12.57
N ILE A 27 -2.57 -8.10 12.28
CA ILE A 27 -2.66 -6.97 13.21
C ILE A 27 -3.75 -6.04 12.72
N TYR A 28 -4.72 -5.72 13.58
CA TYR A 28 -5.74 -4.73 13.31
C TYR A 28 -5.66 -3.60 14.34
N LEU A 29 -5.22 -2.43 13.89
CA LEU A 29 -5.31 -1.17 14.63
C LEU A 29 -6.54 -0.40 14.20
N GLN A 30 -7.42 -0.10 15.14
CA GLN A 30 -8.56 0.77 14.93
C GLN A 30 -8.42 2.00 15.82
N THR A 31 -8.36 3.18 15.19
CA THR A 31 -8.29 4.50 15.86
C THR A 31 -7.20 4.64 16.93
N CYS A 32 -6.08 3.93 16.77
CA CYS A 32 -4.92 4.03 17.65
C CYS A 32 -4.04 5.25 17.30
N VAL A 33 -3.13 5.65 18.19
CA VAL A 33 -2.20 6.75 17.93
C VAL A 33 -0.79 6.38 18.35
N ASN A 34 0.20 6.71 17.52
CA ASN A 34 1.61 6.53 17.82
C ASN A 34 1.99 5.05 18.11
N THR A 35 1.52 4.13 17.26
CA THR A 35 1.84 2.70 17.37
C THR A 35 3.08 2.35 16.55
N THR A 36 4.04 1.65 17.15
CA THR A 36 5.17 1.04 16.44
C THR A 36 4.89 -0.44 16.18
N ILE A 37 4.87 -0.84 14.91
CA ILE A 37 4.82 -2.24 14.47
C ILE A 37 6.18 -2.57 13.84
N ASN A 38 7.03 -3.31 14.56
CA ASN A 38 8.42 -3.51 14.17
C ASN A 38 8.86 -4.99 14.23
N GLN A 39 9.58 -5.46 13.21
CA GLN A 39 10.22 -6.78 13.23
C GLN A 39 9.25 -7.97 13.46
N ASN A 40 8.00 -7.86 13.05
CA ASN A 40 7.05 -8.97 13.12
C ASN A 40 7.12 -9.85 11.88
N THR A 41 6.90 -11.15 12.06
CA THR A 41 6.67 -12.11 10.99
C THR A 41 5.19 -12.45 10.93
N ILE A 42 4.52 -12.07 9.84
CA ILE A 42 3.07 -12.18 9.67
C ILE A 42 2.80 -13.08 8.45
N LYS A 43 2.03 -14.16 8.62
CA LYS A 43 1.82 -15.14 7.55
C LYS A 43 0.42 -15.72 7.48
N ASN A 44 -0.03 -15.99 6.25
CA ASN A 44 -1.25 -16.75 5.92
C ASN A 44 -2.54 -16.09 6.43
N GLN A 45 -2.71 -14.79 6.19
CA GLN A 45 -3.93 -14.07 6.53
C GLN A 45 -4.97 -14.21 5.41
N ALA A 46 -6.22 -14.54 5.77
CA ALA A 46 -7.29 -14.69 4.81
C ALA A 46 -7.72 -13.35 4.16
N THR A 47 -7.35 -12.20 4.76
CA THR A 47 -7.56 -10.89 4.14
C THR A 47 -6.31 -10.02 4.17
N THR A 48 -5.82 -9.62 5.35
CA THR A 48 -4.80 -8.56 5.43
C THR A 48 -3.78 -8.83 6.54
N GLY A 49 -2.50 -8.61 6.23
CA GLY A 49 -1.41 -8.78 7.20
C GLY A 49 -1.49 -7.75 8.33
N ILE A 50 -1.39 -6.46 7.97
CA ILE A 50 -1.53 -5.33 8.91
C ILE A 50 -2.62 -4.40 8.39
N LEU A 51 -3.71 -4.24 9.14
CA LEU A 51 -4.74 -3.25 8.90
C LEU A 51 -4.58 -2.10 9.90
N ASN A 52 -4.26 -0.91 9.38
CA ASN A 52 -4.31 0.36 10.10
C ASN A 52 -5.55 1.14 9.63
N PHE A 53 -6.60 1.11 10.45
CA PHE A 53 -7.85 1.82 10.19
C PHE A 53 -7.92 3.08 11.06
N GLY A 54 -7.75 4.24 10.42
CA GLY A 54 -7.78 5.54 11.09
C GLY A 54 -6.80 5.70 12.25
N SER A 55 -5.66 4.99 12.25
CA SER A 55 -4.66 5.09 13.32
C SER A 55 -3.50 6.01 12.93
N ALA A 56 -3.36 7.12 13.66
CA ALA A 56 -2.45 8.20 13.31
C ALA A 56 -1.02 7.97 13.81
N LYS A 57 -0.05 8.46 13.02
CA LYS A 57 1.38 8.50 13.38
C LYS A 57 1.98 7.12 13.67
N SER A 58 1.42 6.05 13.11
CA SER A 58 2.00 4.72 13.24
C SER A 58 3.31 4.60 12.46
N ILE A 59 4.24 3.82 12.99
CA ILE A 59 5.48 3.45 12.32
C ILE A 59 5.43 1.95 12.05
N ILE A 60 5.37 1.56 10.79
CA ILE A 60 5.32 0.15 10.37
C ILE A 60 6.62 -0.17 9.66
N LYS A 61 7.53 -0.89 10.33
CA LYS A 61 8.89 -1.09 9.82
C LYS A 61 9.47 -2.48 10.04
N ASN A 62 10.36 -2.90 9.14
CA ASN A 62 11.11 -4.16 9.27
C ASN A 62 10.23 -5.41 9.44
N ASN A 63 8.96 -5.38 9.03
CA ASN A 63 8.07 -6.54 9.13
C ASN A 63 8.22 -7.42 7.89
N LYS A 64 8.06 -8.73 8.06
CA LYS A 64 7.96 -9.69 6.97
C LYS A 64 6.53 -10.23 6.89
N ILE A 65 5.84 -9.91 5.81
CA ILE A 65 4.44 -10.32 5.56
C ILE A 65 4.42 -11.27 4.36
N THR A 66 3.86 -12.46 4.54
CA THR A 66 3.78 -13.48 3.47
C THR A 66 2.37 -14.05 3.36
N ASN A 67 1.85 -14.17 2.15
CA ASN A 67 0.56 -14.81 1.88
C ASN A 67 -0.62 -14.16 2.64
N ALA A 68 -0.71 -12.82 2.66
CA ALA A 68 -1.93 -12.13 3.03
C ALA A 68 -2.78 -11.94 1.77
N VAL A 69 -3.95 -12.59 1.69
CA VAL A 69 -4.69 -12.78 0.43
C VAL A 69 -5.00 -11.47 -0.31
N ASN A 70 -5.46 -10.44 0.40
CA ASN A 70 -5.82 -9.16 -0.21
C ASN A 70 -4.67 -8.15 -0.08
N HIS A 71 -4.34 -7.73 1.14
CA HIS A 71 -3.37 -6.67 1.35
C HIS A 71 -2.25 -7.11 2.29
N GLY A 72 -1.00 -6.82 1.95
CA GLY A 72 0.10 -6.99 2.91
C GLY A 72 -0.04 -6.01 4.07
N ILE A 73 0.01 -4.72 3.73
CA ILE A 73 -0.24 -3.60 4.64
C ILE A 73 -1.33 -2.73 4.05
N ASP A 74 -2.31 -2.39 4.88
CA ASP A 74 -3.48 -1.63 4.51
C ASP A 74 -3.64 -0.45 5.46
N ILE A 75 -3.54 0.76 4.93
CA ILE A 75 -3.70 2.00 5.68
C ILE A 75 -4.89 2.72 5.10
N ARG A 76 -5.96 2.82 5.88
CA ARG A 76 -7.22 3.35 5.36
C ARG A 76 -8.00 4.23 6.31
N HIS A 77 -8.80 5.10 5.69
CA HIS A 77 -9.80 5.98 6.28
C HIS A 77 -9.24 6.97 7.32
N GLY A 78 -9.12 8.23 6.92
CA GLY A 78 -8.84 9.37 7.80
C GLY A 78 -8.19 10.52 7.05
N THR A 79 -8.51 11.77 7.38
CA THR A 79 -8.00 12.99 6.69
C THR A 79 -6.54 13.33 7.05
N GLY A 80 -5.81 12.32 7.51
CA GLY A 80 -4.47 12.39 8.04
C GLY A 80 -4.26 11.15 8.88
N PRO A 81 -3.50 10.20 8.36
CA PRO A 81 -2.49 9.71 9.27
C PRO A 81 -1.12 9.78 8.61
N ASN A 82 -0.17 10.49 9.21
CA ASN A 82 1.23 10.51 8.78
C ASN A 82 1.94 9.17 9.11
N VAL A 83 1.37 8.05 8.66
CA VAL A 83 1.93 6.72 8.82
C VAL A 83 3.21 6.63 7.99
N THR A 84 4.25 6.08 8.61
CA THR A 84 5.52 5.84 7.95
C THR A 84 5.73 4.34 7.81
N VAL A 85 5.83 3.87 6.56
CA VAL A 85 5.96 2.47 6.19
C VAL A 85 7.28 2.24 5.49
N PHE A 86 8.22 1.54 6.13
CA PHE A 86 9.53 1.35 5.54
C PHE A 86 10.27 0.08 5.93
N ASN A 87 11.19 -0.37 5.07
CA ASN A 87 11.98 -1.58 5.27
C ASN A 87 11.14 -2.85 5.49
N ASN A 88 9.87 -2.86 5.07
CA ASN A 88 9.06 -4.08 5.15
C ASN A 88 9.33 -4.97 3.94
N THR A 89 9.21 -6.28 4.13
CA THR A 89 9.22 -7.27 3.06
C THR A 89 7.82 -7.87 2.94
N ILE A 90 7.18 -7.73 1.78
CA ILE A 90 5.82 -8.22 1.53
C ILE A 90 5.86 -9.17 0.34
N ILE A 91 5.30 -10.38 0.49
CA ILE A 91 5.37 -11.43 -0.52
C ILE A 91 3.99 -12.06 -0.73
N GLY A 92 3.51 -12.05 -1.98
CA GLY A 92 2.36 -12.86 -2.40
C GLY A 92 0.98 -12.34 -1.99
N SER A 93 0.81 -11.04 -1.77
CA SER A 93 -0.50 -10.40 -1.58
C SER A 93 -1.15 -9.97 -2.90
N LYS A 94 -2.45 -9.66 -2.94
CA LYS A 94 -3.04 -9.03 -4.13
C LYS A 94 -2.45 -7.64 -4.37
N GLU A 95 -2.57 -6.76 -3.38
CA GLU A 95 -1.83 -5.51 -3.29
C GLU A 95 -0.80 -5.60 -2.14
N GLY A 96 0.43 -5.17 -2.38
CA GLY A 96 1.45 -5.19 -1.32
C GLY A 96 1.14 -4.18 -0.21
N ILE A 97 1.11 -2.89 -0.57
CA ILE A 97 0.74 -1.78 0.32
C ILE A 97 -0.44 -1.05 -0.30
N TYR A 98 -1.52 -0.90 0.47
CA TYR A 98 -2.75 -0.24 0.03
C TYR A 98 -3.02 0.99 0.90
N LEU A 99 -3.00 2.18 0.30
CA LEU A 99 -3.28 3.47 0.92
C LEU A 99 -4.64 3.96 0.43
N MET A 100 -5.67 3.87 1.28
CA MET A 100 -7.07 4.08 0.86
C MET A 100 -7.77 5.19 1.64
N HIS A 101 -8.31 6.19 0.95
CA HIS A 101 -9.11 7.25 1.59
C HIS A 101 -8.40 7.87 2.80
N SER A 102 -7.11 8.13 2.62
CA SER A 102 -6.18 8.52 3.67
C SER A 102 -5.22 9.61 3.17
N SER A 103 -4.41 10.20 4.06
CA SER A 103 -3.45 11.20 3.59
C SER A 103 -2.20 11.33 4.46
N GLY A 104 -1.10 11.77 3.84
CA GLY A 104 0.13 12.18 4.51
C GLY A 104 1.15 11.06 4.76
N HIS A 105 1.04 9.91 4.09
CA HIS A 105 1.92 8.77 4.32
C HIS A 105 3.27 8.90 3.63
N LYS A 106 4.26 8.22 4.23
CA LYS A 106 5.56 7.97 3.61
C LYS A 106 5.75 6.47 3.46
N VAL A 107 5.97 6.02 2.23
CA VAL A 107 6.19 4.60 1.89
C VAL A 107 7.53 4.47 1.18
N TYR A 108 8.55 3.95 1.89
CA TYR A 108 9.89 3.89 1.32
C TYR A 108 10.74 2.70 1.73
N ASN A 109 11.74 2.35 0.93
CA ASN A 109 12.66 1.23 1.20
C ASN A 109 11.96 -0.11 1.45
N ASN A 110 10.73 -0.31 0.99
CA ASN A 110 10.05 -1.59 1.11
C ASN A 110 10.46 -2.51 -0.04
N THR A 111 10.50 -3.81 0.24
CA THR A 111 10.72 -4.85 -0.76
C THR A 111 9.39 -5.60 -0.96
N ILE A 112 8.79 -5.47 -2.13
CA ILE A 112 7.46 -6.02 -2.42
C ILE A 112 7.57 -6.99 -3.60
N ILE A 113 7.19 -8.23 -3.36
CA ILE A 113 7.51 -9.36 -4.23
C ILE A 113 6.25 -10.13 -4.61
N LYS A 114 6.06 -10.35 -5.92
CA LYS A 114 5.05 -11.25 -6.50
C LYS A 114 3.64 -10.95 -6.00
N CYS A 115 3.26 -9.68 -5.94
CA CYS A 115 1.86 -9.35 -5.69
C CYS A 115 1.03 -9.58 -6.95
N THR A 116 -0.18 -10.12 -6.81
CA THR A 116 -0.95 -10.59 -7.98
C THR A 116 -1.57 -9.43 -8.79
N LEU A 117 -1.71 -8.24 -8.20
CA LEU A 117 -2.14 -7.02 -8.89
C LEU A 117 -1.04 -5.95 -8.87
N SER A 118 -0.87 -5.23 -7.75
CA SER A 118 0.06 -4.10 -7.63
C SER A 118 1.01 -4.27 -6.45
N SER A 119 2.19 -3.67 -6.54
CA SER A 119 3.06 -3.58 -5.36
C SER A 119 2.55 -2.52 -4.37
N ILE A 120 2.23 -1.32 -4.84
CA ILE A 120 1.70 -0.22 -4.01
C ILE A 120 0.50 0.41 -4.72
N THR A 121 -0.56 0.72 -3.97
CA THR A 121 -1.72 1.46 -4.50
C THR A 121 -2.05 2.63 -3.58
N ALA A 122 -2.26 3.80 -4.17
CA ALA A 122 -2.83 4.98 -3.54
C ALA A 122 -4.22 5.25 -4.15
N TYR A 123 -5.28 4.79 -3.48
CA TYR A 123 -6.66 4.92 -3.93
C TYR A 123 -7.42 5.95 -3.09
N GLY A 124 -7.85 7.05 -3.71
CA GLY A 124 -8.50 8.17 -3.02
C GLY A 124 -7.68 8.71 -1.86
N SER A 125 -6.36 8.55 -1.93
CA SER A 125 -5.40 8.99 -0.93
C SER A 125 -4.56 10.14 -1.46
N GLY A 126 -4.02 10.96 -0.56
CA GLY A 126 -3.32 12.16 -0.99
C GLY A 126 -2.26 12.68 -0.04
N ASN A 127 -1.45 13.62 -0.52
CA ASN A 127 -0.23 14.06 0.19
C ASN A 127 0.72 12.88 0.50
N GLU A 128 0.82 11.94 -0.44
CA GLU A 128 1.61 10.72 -0.26
C GLU A 128 3.03 10.88 -0.81
N ALA A 129 4.02 10.24 -0.17
CA ALA A 129 5.38 10.15 -0.69
C ALA A 129 5.83 8.69 -0.80
N ILE A 130 6.05 8.22 -2.03
CA ILE A 130 6.39 6.83 -2.35
C ILE A 130 7.74 6.77 -3.07
N PHE A 131 8.79 6.27 -2.44
CA PHE A 131 10.15 6.31 -3.01
C PHE A 131 11.07 5.21 -2.48
N ASN A 132 12.14 4.90 -3.20
CA ASN A 132 13.17 3.91 -2.91
C ASN A 132 12.65 2.49 -2.61
N ASN A 133 11.48 2.12 -3.11
CA ASN A 133 10.97 0.77 -2.96
C ASN A 133 11.53 -0.15 -4.06
N THR A 134 11.72 -1.42 -3.73
CA THR A 134 12.07 -2.48 -4.69
C THR A 134 10.83 -3.34 -4.97
N LEU A 135 10.32 -3.25 -6.18
CA LEU A 135 9.04 -3.80 -6.61
C LEU A 135 9.30 -4.88 -7.66
N SER A 136 9.10 -6.15 -7.33
CA SER A 136 9.49 -7.26 -8.22
C SER A 136 8.41 -8.32 -8.38
N GLY A 137 8.17 -8.79 -9.61
CA GLY A 137 7.24 -9.87 -9.93
C GLY A 137 5.76 -9.52 -9.72
N SER A 138 5.42 -8.28 -9.37
CA SER A 138 4.04 -7.79 -9.45
C SER A 138 3.68 -7.40 -10.88
N ARG A 139 2.38 -7.43 -11.23
CA ARG A 139 1.93 -6.97 -12.56
C ARG A 139 2.08 -5.46 -12.73
N ILE A 140 1.72 -4.72 -11.69
CA ILE A 140 1.82 -3.25 -11.64
C ILE A 140 2.74 -2.86 -10.48
N GLY A 141 3.62 -1.88 -10.71
CA GLY A 141 4.46 -1.33 -9.66
C GLY A 141 3.63 -0.49 -8.69
N ILE A 142 3.15 0.66 -9.17
CA ILE A 142 2.38 1.61 -8.38
C ILE A 142 1.06 1.94 -9.10
N ILE A 143 -0.05 1.92 -8.38
CA ILE A 143 -1.35 2.44 -8.85
C ILE A 143 -1.65 3.73 -8.08
N VAL A 144 -2.04 4.78 -8.77
CA VAL A 144 -2.75 5.94 -8.21
C VAL A 144 -4.14 5.98 -8.83
N GLY A 145 -5.19 6.06 -8.02
CA GLY A 145 -6.55 5.89 -8.54
C GLY A 145 -7.62 6.58 -7.73
N GLY A 146 -8.72 6.97 -8.40
CA GLY A 146 -9.98 7.43 -7.80
C GLY A 146 -9.86 8.49 -6.70
N GLY A 147 -9.82 9.78 -7.04
CA GLY A 147 -9.87 10.88 -6.06
C GLY A 147 -8.56 11.10 -5.27
N TYR A 148 -7.43 10.61 -5.78
CA TYR A 148 -6.12 10.88 -5.19
C TYR A 148 -5.71 12.34 -5.42
N TYR A 149 -4.79 12.88 -4.61
CA TYR A 149 -4.25 14.24 -4.81
C TYR A 149 -2.86 14.40 -4.20
N ASN A 150 -1.96 15.16 -4.82
CA ASN A 150 -0.61 15.41 -4.31
C ASN A 150 0.17 14.13 -3.92
N VAL A 151 0.22 13.15 -4.82
CA VAL A 151 0.99 11.91 -4.63
C VAL A 151 2.35 12.07 -5.31
N THR A 152 3.41 12.14 -4.50
CA THR A 152 4.80 12.21 -4.96
C THR A 152 5.38 10.81 -5.07
N ILE A 153 5.70 10.39 -6.29
CA ILE A 153 6.41 9.13 -6.56
C ILE A 153 7.85 9.48 -6.94
N GLY A 154 8.81 9.14 -6.06
CA GLY A 154 10.23 9.29 -6.33
C GLY A 154 10.83 8.06 -7.04
N ASN A 155 12.15 7.96 -7.02
CA ASN A 155 12.87 6.82 -7.61
C ASN A 155 12.44 5.51 -6.97
N ASN A 156 11.97 4.53 -7.76
CA ASN A 156 11.73 3.17 -7.27
C ASN A 156 12.41 2.16 -8.23
N ASN A 157 12.78 1.00 -7.71
CA ASN A 157 13.38 -0.07 -8.51
C ASN A 157 12.29 -1.06 -8.93
N TYR A 158 12.13 -1.26 -10.24
CA TYR A 158 11.05 -2.07 -10.81
C TYR A 158 11.59 -3.26 -11.60
N ASN A 159 11.24 -4.46 -11.18
CA ASN A 159 11.46 -5.70 -11.90
C ASN A 159 10.13 -6.49 -11.98
N LEU A 160 9.16 -5.93 -12.70
CA LEU A 160 7.77 -6.38 -12.75
C LEU A 160 7.57 -7.63 -13.61
N ASP A 161 6.50 -8.38 -13.35
CA ASP A 161 6.14 -9.56 -14.12
C ASP A 161 5.66 -9.20 -15.53
N ARG A 162 5.88 -10.09 -16.50
CA ARG A 162 5.47 -9.93 -17.90
C ARG A 162 4.50 -11.05 -18.25
N LEU A 163 3.25 -10.69 -18.52
CA LEU A 163 2.27 -11.67 -19.00
C LEU A 163 2.46 -11.93 -20.50
N PRO A 164 2.57 -13.20 -20.94
CA PRO A 164 2.49 -13.56 -22.35
C PRO A 164 1.04 -13.48 -22.87
N PHE A 165 0.90 -13.38 -24.19
CA PHE A 165 -0.17 -12.70 -24.90
C PHE A 165 -1.55 -13.39 -24.95
N PRO A 166 -2.66 -12.62 -25.12
CA PRO A 166 -2.77 -11.17 -24.89
C PRO A 166 -3.30 -10.89 -23.47
N PRO A 167 -2.79 -9.91 -22.69
CA PRO A 167 -2.19 -8.65 -23.13
C PRO A 167 -0.79 -8.34 -22.55
N SER A 168 0.03 -7.59 -23.31
CA SER A 168 1.14 -6.78 -22.77
C SER A 168 0.53 -5.71 -21.84
N PHE A 169 1.03 -5.38 -20.64
CA PHE A 169 2.29 -4.67 -20.36
C PHE A 169 2.57 -4.66 -18.83
N PRO A 170 3.84 -4.63 -18.38
CA PRO A 170 4.18 -4.18 -17.04
C PRO A 170 4.09 -2.64 -16.96
N TYR A 171 3.33 -2.11 -15.99
CA TYR A 171 3.24 -0.66 -15.75
C TYR A 171 3.98 -0.28 -14.47
N TYR A 172 4.86 0.70 -14.58
CA TYR A 172 5.54 1.27 -13.42
C TYR A 172 4.59 2.08 -12.56
N ILE A 173 3.77 2.89 -13.23
CA ILE A 173 2.76 3.75 -12.63
C ILE A 173 1.50 3.64 -13.49
N VAL A 174 0.37 3.36 -12.86
CA VAL A 174 -0.96 3.39 -13.47
C VAL A 174 -1.77 4.51 -12.82
N GLN A 175 -2.37 5.35 -13.64
CA GLN A 175 -3.40 6.29 -13.20
C GLN A 175 -4.77 5.73 -13.57
N ALA A 176 -5.57 5.36 -12.56
CA ALA A 176 -6.97 5.03 -12.73
C ALA A 176 -7.79 6.31 -12.51
N ASP A 177 -7.98 7.07 -13.59
CA ASP A 177 -8.70 8.35 -13.55
C ASP A 177 -10.22 8.17 -13.66
N ASN A 178 -10.95 8.94 -12.86
CA ASN A 178 -12.39 8.84 -12.72
C ASN A 178 -13.08 9.90 -13.59
N LYS A 179 -13.07 9.69 -14.92
CA LYS A 179 -13.81 10.48 -15.92
C LYS A 179 -15.34 10.65 -15.64
N TYR A 180 -15.84 10.13 -14.51
CA TYR A 180 -17.22 10.24 -14.03
C TYR A 180 -17.42 11.12 -12.77
N GLN A 181 -16.46 11.90 -12.27
CA GLN A 181 -16.66 12.78 -11.09
C GLN A 181 -15.87 14.13 -11.19
N ASP A 182 -16.57 15.17 -11.68
CA ASP A 182 -16.40 16.65 -11.58
C ASP A 182 -15.00 17.36 -11.67
N PRO A 183 -14.82 18.35 -12.59
CA PRO A 183 -13.54 18.98 -12.98
C PRO A 183 -12.80 19.98 -12.04
N ASP A 184 -13.26 20.32 -10.83
CA ASP A 184 -12.70 21.51 -10.13
C ASP A 184 -11.63 21.31 -9.02
N LYS A 185 -11.23 20.11 -8.59
CA LYS A 185 -10.25 19.99 -7.46
C LYS A 185 -9.22 18.84 -7.55
N ALA A 186 -8.01 19.24 -7.94
CA ALA A 186 -6.67 18.68 -7.67
C ALA A 186 -5.97 17.85 -8.78
N GLN A 187 -5.33 18.56 -9.72
CA GLN A 187 -4.12 18.08 -10.41
C GLN A 187 -2.87 18.59 -9.66
N GLY A 188 -2.17 17.70 -8.95
CA GLY A 188 -0.83 17.95 -8.39
C GLY A 188 0.26 17.38 -9.29
N THR A 189 1.40 18.07 -9.40
CA THR A 189 2.41 17.81 -10.43
C THR A 189 3.29 16.59 -10.14
N TYR A 190 3.37 15.70 -11.12
CA TYR A 190 4.25 14.53 -11.15
C TYR A 190 5.63 14.89 -11.71
N TYR A 191 6.69 14.37 -11.10
CA TYR A 191 8.06 14.46 -11.60
C TYR A 191 8.72 13.08 -11.55
N ASP A 192 8.67 12.33 -12.65
CA ASP A 192 9.66 11.29 -12.94
C ASP A 192 10.46 11.76 -14.15
N SER A 193 11.70 12.23 -13.92
CA SER A 193 12.59 12.73 -14.98
C SER A 193 13.07 11.63 -15.93
N ALA A 194 12.75 10.36 -15.69
CA ALA A 194 13.28 9.22 -16.45
C ALA A 194 12.25 8.48 -17.31
N LYS A 195 10.94 8.57 -17.04
CA LYS A 195 9.91 7.83 -17.79
C LYS A 195 8.56 8.55 -17.76
N GLU A 196 8.00 8.87 -18.93
CA GLU A 196 6.59 9.27 -18.99
C GLU A 196 5.70 8.09 -18.56
N PRO A 197 4.80 8.29 -17.58
CA PRO A 197 3.83 7.25 -17.25
C PRO A 197 2.95 7.02 -18.49
N LYS A 198 2.90 5.79 -18.98
CA LYS A 198 1.80 5.40 -19.86
C LYS A 198 0.56 5.35 -18.99
N ALA A 199 -0.25 6.41 -19.04
CA ALA A 199 -1.58 6.40 -18.46
C ALA A 199 -2.33 5.23 -19.10
N VAL A 200 -2.47 4.15 -18.35
CA VAL A 200 -3.36 3.06 -18.73
C VAL A 200 -4.53 3.11 -17.80
N ILE A 201 -5.61 3.63 -18.35
CA ILE A 201 -6.92 3.60 -17.76
C ILE A 201 -7.30 2.12 -17.70
N ILE A 202 -7.16 1.51 -16.52
CA ILE A 202 -7.83 0.24 -16.25
C ILE A 202 -9.29 0.64 -16.01
N VAL A 203 -10.08 0.57 -17.08
CA VAL A 203 -11.54 0.59 -16.99
C VAL A 203 -11.90 -0.66 -16.19
N ASP A 204 -12.68 -0.50 -15.12
CA ASP A 204 -13.09 -1.60 -14.24
C ASP A 204 -13.41 -2.87 -15.05
N ASP A 205 -12.71 -3.96 -14.74
CA ASP A 205 -13.21 -5.28 -15.10
C ASP A 205 -14.50 -5.49 -14.28
N ILE A 206 -15.60 -5.61 -15.00
CA ILE A 206 -16.98 -5.89 -14.54
C ILE A 206 -17.01 -6.97 -13.46
#